data_AF-B4FX78-F1
#
_entry.id   AF-B4FX78-F1
#
_cell.length_a   1.000
_cell.length_b   1.000
_cell.length_c   1.000
_cell.angle_alpha   90.00
_cell.angle_beta   90.00
_cell.angle_gamma   90.00
#
_symmetry.space_group_name_H-M   'P 1'
#
loop_
_entity.id
_entity.type
_entity.pdbx_description
1 polymer ?
#
loop_
_entity_poly.entity_id
_entity_poly.type
_entity_poly.pdbx_seq_one_letter_code
_entity_poly.pdbx_strand_id
1 'polypeptide(L)'
;MSRQIDDIVFPLDEELEGPASSIASSLRKKGRSVELVEDKRLKWVFKHAERINASRLILVGNSEWERGMVRVKVLSTREEFEVKTSELE
;
A
#
# COMPACT_ATOMS: atom_id res chain seq x y z
N MET A 1 -15.81 4.70 17.41
CA MET A 1 -14.36 4.72 17.17
C MET A 1 -14.14 4.52 15.68
N SER A 2 -13.72 5.57 14.97
CA SER A 2 -13.34 5.48 13.55
C SER A 2 -12.06 4.67 13.45
N ARG A 3 -12.13 3.51 12.79
CA ARG A 3 -10.98 2.63 12.55
C ARG A 3 -10.09 3.34 11.52
N GLN A 4 -9.02 3.99 11.98
CA GLN A 4 -8.06 4.63 11.08
C GLN A 4 -7.33 3.54 10.30
N ILE A 5 -7.24 3.70 8.98
CA ILE A 5 -6.44 2.82 8.14
C ILE A 5 -5.00 3.31 8.20
N ASP A 6 -4.08 2.42 8.55
CA ASP A 6 -2.66 2.74 8.61
C ASP A 6 -2.05 2.70 7.21
N ASP A 7 -2.31 1.62 6.49
CA ASP A 7 -1.71 1.38 5.19
C ASP A 7 -2.77 1.00 4.16
N ILE A 8 -2.66 1.55 2.97
CA ILE A 8 -3.40 1.06 1.81
C ILE A 8 -2.40 0.37 0.91
N VAL A 9 -2.66 -0.87 0.51
CA VAL A 9 -1.85 -1.58 -0.47
C VAL A 9 -2.59 -1.57 -1.80
N PHE A 10 -1.90 -1.17 -2.86
CA PHE A 10 -2.45 -1.09 -4.21
C PHE A 10 -1.46 -1.68 -5.22
N PRO A 11 -1.81 -2.78 -5.90
CA PRO A 11 -1.04 -3.29 -7.02
C PRO A 11 -1.23 -2.38 -8.25
N LEU A 12 -0.14 -2.06 -8.95
CA LEU A 12 -0.20 -1.30 -10.19
C LEU A 12 -0.63 -2.16 -11.39
N ASP A 13 -0.45 -3.47 -11.29
CA ASP A 13 -0.73 -4.47 -12.33
C ASP A 13 -1.48 -5.66 -11.73
N GLU A 14 -2.35 -6.32 -12.51
CA GLU A 14 -3.17 -7.47 -12.04
C GLU A 14 -2.30 -8.65 -11.56
N GLU A 15 -1.15 -8.87 -12.17
CA GLU A 15 -0.19 -9.91 -11.75
C GLU A 15 0.38 -9.68 -10.33
N LEU A 16 0.28 -8.44 -9.83
CA LEU A 16 0.79 -8.04 -8.52
C LEU A 16 -0.28 -8.11 -7.41
N GLU A 17 -1.52 -8.51 -7.72
CA GLU A 17 -2.57 -8.72 -6.72
C GLU A 17 -2.16 -9.75 -5.65
N GLY A 18 -1.54 -10.86 -6.06
CA GLY A 18 -1.01 -11.87 -5.16
C GLY A 18 0.07 -11.32 -4.20
N PRO A 19 1.15 -10.72 -4.71
CA PRO A 19 2.14 -9.98 -3.93
C PRO A 19 1.54 -8.93 -2.99
N ALA A 20 0.64 -8.09 -3.49
CA ALA A 20 -0.03 -7.04 -2.73
C ALA A 20 -0.84 -7.62 -1.56
N SER A 21 -1.60 -8.69 -1.80
CA SER A 21 -2.35 -9.41 -0.78
C SER A 21 -1.44 -10.02 0.29
N SER A 22 -0.27 -10.52 -0.10
CA SER A 22 0.74 -11.07 0.82
C SER A 22 1.33 -9.99 1.71
N ILE A 23 1.64 -8.81 1.16
CA ILE A 23 2.12 -7.65 1.90
C ILE A 23 1.04 -7.17 2.89
N ALA A 24 -0.20 -7.00 2.41
CA ALA A 24 -1.30 -6.56 3.25
C ALA A 24 -1.54 -7.53 4.43
N SER A 25 -1.50 -8.83 4.17
CA SER A 25 -1.62 -9.86 5.20
C SER A 25 -0.48 -9.81 6.21
N SER A 26 0.75 -9.55 5.75
CA SER A 26 1.93 -9.45 6.63
C SER A 26 1.84 -8.24 7.57
N LEU A 27 1.44 -7.08 7.05
CA LEU A 27 1.23 -5.87 7.85
C LEU A 27 0.07 -6.03 8.85
N ARG A 28 -1.03 -6.68 8.44
CA ARG A 28 -2.14 -7.03 9.35
C ARG A 28 -1.68 -7.93 10.50
N LYS A 29 -0.80 -8.91 10.23
CA LYS A 29 -0.20 -9.77 11.26
C LYS A 29 0.68 -8.98 12.24
N LYS A 30 1.29 -7.88 11.81
CA LYS A 30 2.02 -6.93 12.66
C LYS A 30 1.10 -6.01 13.48
N GLY A 31 -0.22 -6.13 13.35
CA GLY A 31 -1.20 -5.33 14.08
C GLY A 31 -1.62 -4.04 13.39
N ARG A 32 -1.19 -3.81 12.14
CA ARG A 32 -1.54 -2.61 11.37
C ARG A 32 -2.90 -2.77 10.68
N SER A 33 -3.67 -1.68 10.62
CA SER A 33 -4.93 -1.65 9.88
C SER A 33 -4.65 -1.43 8.41
N VAL A 34 -4.67 -2.50 7.62
CA VAL A 34 -4.36 -2.43 6.18
C VAL A 34 -5.58 -2.68 5.31
N GLU A 35 -5.77 -1.82 4.32
CA GLU A 35 -6.76 -1.97 3.26
C GLU A 35 -6.07 -2.36 1.95
N LEU A 36 -6.49 -3.46 1.34
CA LEU A 36 -6.05 -3.85 0.01
C LEU A 36 -7.08 -3.32 -0.99
N VAL A 37 -6.63 -2.58 -1.99
CA VAL A 37 -7.49 -2.08 -3.07
C VAL A 37 -7.06 -2.73 -4.38
N GLU A 38 -7.99 -3.39 -5.05
CA GLU A 38 -7.78 -4.11 -6.31
C GLU A 38 -8.71 -3.54 -7.40
N ASP A 39 -8.33 -3.67 -8.67
CA ASP A 39 -9.14 -3.26 -9.83
C ASP A 39 -9.67 -1.81 -9.74
N LYS A 40 -8.82 -0.86 -9.33
CA LYS A 40 -9.16 0.57 -9.29
C LYS A 40 -8.11 1.39 -10.00
N ARG A 41 -8.52 2.54 -10.55
CA ARG A 41 -7.56 3.49 -11.11
C ARG A 41 -6.72 4.10 -10.00
N LEU A 42 -5.42 4.27 -10.22
CA LEU A 42 -4.50 4.93 -9.29
C LEU A 42 -5.04 6.27 -8.74
N LYS A 43 -5.65 7.09 -9.61
CA LYS A 43 -6.29 8.36 -9.23
C LYS A 43 -7.44 8.19 -8.22
N TRP A 44 -8.19 7.09 -8.31
CA TRP A 44 -9.25 6.77 -7.37
C TRP A 44 -8.67 6.37 -6.01
N VAL A 45 -7.61 5.55 -6.03
CA VAL A 45 -6.91 5.08 -4.82
C VAL A 45 -6.37 6.26 -4.03
N PHE A 46 -5.73 7.23 -4.68
CA PHE A 46 -5.28 8.47 -4.02
C PHE A 46 -6.42 9.20 -3.32
N LYS A 47 -7.54 9.43 -4.01
CA LYS A 47 -8.71 10.10 -3.43
C LYS A 47 -9.33 9.30 -2.29
N HIS A 48 -9.35 7.98 -2.41
CA HIS A 48 -9.89 7.08 -1.38
C HIS A 48 -8.99 7.12 -0.14
N ALA A 49 -7.68 7.08 -0.33
CA ALA A 49 -6.69 7.17 0.72
C ALA A 49 -6.77 8.48 1.51
N GLU A 50 -6.94 9.61 0.82
CA GLU A 50 -7.20 10.90 1.45
C GLU A 50 -8.56 10.91 2.18
N ARG A 51 -9.61 10.32 1.60
CA ARG A 51 -10.96 10.28 2.18
C ARG A 51 -11.01 9.49 3.49
N ILE A 52 -10.33 8.35 3.55
CA ILE A 52 -10.29 7.51 4.76
C ILE A 52 -9.18 7.94 5.73
N ASN A 53 -8.45 9.00 5.38
CA ASN A 53 -7.37 9.57 6.16
C ASN A 53 -6.28 8.53 6.52
N ALA A 54 -5.89 7.74 5.52
CA ALA A 54 -4.85 6.74 5.68
C ALA A 54 -3.48 7.38 5.96
N SER A 55 -2.60 6.66 6.67
CA SER A 55 -1.26 7.19 6.98
C SER A 55 -0.33 7.12 5.76
N ARG A 56 -0.32 5.99 5.05
CA ARG A 56 0.51 5.80 3.85
C ARG A 56 -0.11 4.86 2.82
N LEU A 57 0.27 5.05 1.57
CA LEU A 57 -0.12 4.25 0.41
C LEU A 57 1.08 3.45 -0.08
N ILE A 58 0.96 2.14 -0.11
CA ILE A 58 1.95 1.17 -0.58
C ILE A 58 1.55 0.76 -1.98
N LEU A 59 2.34 1.19 -2.96
CA LEU A 59 2.21 0.85 -4.36
C LEU A 59 3.14 -0.33 -4.67
N VAL A 60 2.55 -1.41 -5.16
CA VAL A 60 3.28 -2.59 -5.62
C VAL A 60 3.36 -2.50 -7.14
N GLY A 61 4.51 -2.04 -7.65
CA GLY A 61 4.81 -1.98 -9.08
C GLY A 61 5.71 -3.13 -9.50
N ASN A 62 5.62 -3.55 -10.76
CA ASN A 62 6.31 -4.76 -11.20
C ASN A 62 7.83 -4.59 -11.10
N SER A 63 8.34 -3.44 -11.56
CA SER A 63 9.77 -3.11 -11.54
C SER A 63 10.36 -3.05 -10.13
N GLU A 64 9.60 -2.53 -9.15
CA GLU A 64 10.05 -2.52 -7.76
C GLU A 64 9.94 -3.91 -7.13
N TRP A 65 8.87 -4.65 -7.42
CA TRP A 65 8.66 -6.00 -6.90
C TRP A 65 9.72 -6.99 -7.38
N GLU A 66 10.15 -6.93 -8.65
CA GLU A 66 11.26 -7.72 -9.18
C GLU A 66 12.57 -7.47 -8.41
N ARG A 67 12.73 -6.29 -7.81
CA ARG A 67 13.87 -5.93 -6.96
C ARG A 67 13.64 -6.23 -5.48
N GLY A 68 12.47 -6.78 -5.13
CA GLY A 68 12.05 -7.02 -3.74
C GLY A 68 11.69 -5.73 -2.99
N MET A 69 11.29 -4.69 -3.70
CA MET A 69 10.93 -3.38 -3.17
C MET A 69 9.47 -3.04 -3.45
N VAL A 70 8.94 -2.08 -2.71
CA VAL A 70 7.67 -1.43 -2.96
C VAL A 70 7.81 0.07 -2.81
N ARG A 71 6.92 0.83 -3.44
CA ARG A 71 6.86 2.28 -3.27
C ARG A 71 5.91 2.62 -2.15
N VAL A 72 6.39 3.37 -1.17
CA VAL A 72 5.60 3.87 -0.07
C VAL A 72 5.43 5.37 -0.25
N LYS A 73 4.18 5.81 -0.21
CA LYS A 73 3.79 7.20 -0.33
C LYS A 73 3.10 7.66 0.95
N VAL A 74 3.73 8.60 1.65
CA VAL A 74 3.18 9.17 2.88
C VAL A 74 2.18 10.25 2.50
N LEU A 75 0.93 10.10 2.93
CA LEU A 75 -0.13 11.03 2.51
C LEU A 75 -0.02 12.36 3.25
N SER A 76 0.47 12.34 4.49
CA SER A 76 0.68 13.53 5.33
C SER A 76 1.75 14.48 4.77
N THR A 77 2.90 13.94 4.33
CA THR A 77 4.02 14.75 3.78
C THR A 77 4.04 14.81 2.26
N ARG A 78 3.25 13.96 1.60
CA ARG A 78 3.24 13.72 0.14
C ARG A 78 4.56 13.18 -0.41
N GLU A 79 5.46 12.73 0.45
CA GLU A 79 6.73 12.12 0.05
C GLU A 79 6.52 10.69 -0.44
N GLU A 80 7.39 10.27 -1.34
CA GLU A 80 7.42 8.92 -1.88
C GLU A 80 8.84 8.36 -1.87
N PHE A 81 8.97 7.11 -1.44
CA PHE A 81 10.24 6.41 -1.35
C PHE A 81 10.06 4.92 -1.60
N GLU A 82 11.13 4.25 -1.99
CA GLU A 82 11.16 2.80 -2.16
C GLU A 82 11.66 2.16 -0.86
N VAL A 83 10.97 1.12 -0.39
CA VAL A 83 11.40 0.33 0.75
C VAL A 83 11.34 -1.15 0.40
N LYS A 84 12.23 -1.94 0.98
CA LYS A 84 12.19 -3.39 0.81
C LYS A 84 10.94 -3.96 1.45
N THR A 85 10.35 -4.95 0.82
CA THR A 85 9.15 -5.64 1.32
C THR A 85 9.41 -6.29 2.69
N SER A 86 10.63 -6.76 2.93
CA SER A 86 11.08 -7.32 4.21
C SER A 86 11.18 -6.28 5.34
N GLU A 87 11.44 -5.02 5.00
CA GLU A 87 11.62 -3.91 5.95
C GLU A 87 10.31 -3.16 6.23
N LEU A 88 9.20 -3.57 5.59
CA LEU A 88 7.87 -2.99 5.84
C LEU A 88 7.39 -3.35 7.23
N GLU A 89 7.43 -2.39 8.16
CA GLU A 89 6.91 -2.54 9.54
C GLU A 89 5.54 -1.93 9.77
#